data_AF-A0A2J6MSY6-F1
#
_entry.id   AF-A0A2J6MSY6-F1
#
_cell.length_a   1.000
_cell.length_b   1.000
_cell.length_c   1.000
_cell.angle_alpha   90.00
_cell.angle_beta   90.00
_cell.angle_gamma   90.00
#
_symmetry.space_group_name_H-M   'P 1'
#
loop_
_entity.id
_entity.type
_entity.pdbx_description
1 polymer ?
#
loop_
_entity_poly.entity_id
_entity_poly.type
_entity_poly.pdbx_seq_one_letter_code
_entity_poly.pdbx_strand_id
1 'polypeptide(L)'
;MQDGWTMPDSPEHAMVESRSLAEVQRAASAITTISMLLRNSLGEPEGTGTGPLGRDAHYGLLDALQIIGKYLHEVGEQMSEISGLFRECERPRAAPAPKSDQAA
;
A
#
# COMPACT_ATOMS: atom_id res chain seq x y z
N MET A 1 -33.96 -1.26 1.04
CA MET A 1 -32.75 -1.63 1.80
C MET A 1 -31.59 -1.32 0.85
N GLN A 2 -30.95 -0.16 1.00
CA GLN A 2 -29.77 0.18 0.21
C GLN A 2 -28.59 -0.58 0.79
N ASP A 3 -27.93 -1.39 -0.03
CA ASP A 3 -26.83 -2.23 0.40
C ASP A 3 -25.61 -1.34 0.70
N GLY A 4 -25.12 -1.37 1.94
CA GLY A 4 -24.04 -0.47 2.39
C GLY A 4 -22.74 -0.63 1.60
N TRP A 5 -22.58 -1.80 0.95
CA TRP A 5 -21.49 -2.15 0.03
C TRP A 5 -21.53 -1.43 -1.33
N THR A 6 -22.59 -0.67 -1.62
CA THR A 6 -22.77 0.00 -2.92
C THR A 6 -22.73 1.53 -2.81
N MET A 7 -22.37 2.07 -1.65
CA MET A 7 -22.19 3.52 -1.55
C MET A 7 -20.93 3.94 -2.34
N PRO A 8 -21.06 4.83 -3.34
CA PRO A 8 -19.92 5.29 -4.14
C PRO A 8 -18.85 6.02 -3.31
N ASP A 9 -19.20 6.45 -2.09
CA ASP A 9 -18.33 7.11 -1.12
C ASP A 9 -17.70 6.15 -0.08
N SER A 10 -17.90 4.84 -0.23
CA SER A 10 -17.36 3.88 0.73
C SER A 10 -15.83 3.79 0.62
N PRO A 11 -15.07 3.78 1.74
CA PRO A 11 -13.61 3.74 1.71
C PRO A 11 -13.04 2.51 0.98
N GLU A 12 -13.84 1.45 0.81
CA GLU A 12 -13.49 0.28 -0.01
C GLU A 12 -13.44 0.56 -1.53
N HIS A 13 -13.96 1.69 -2.01
CA HIS A 13 -13.95 2.14 -3.41
C HIS A 13 -12.99 3.31 -3.67
N ALA A 14 -12.09 3.58 -2.73
CA ALA A 14 -11.07 4.62 -2.85
C ALA A 14 -10.22 4.45 -4.12
N MET A 15 -10.14 5.52 -4.93
CA MET A 15 -9.18 5.56 -6.04
C MET A 15 -7.76 5.70 -5.49
N VAL A 16 -6.83 4.93 -6.07
CA VAL A 16 -5.40 4.97 -5.79
C VAL A 16 -4.62 4.95 -7.09
N GLU A 17 -3.42 5.52 -7.10
CA GLU A 17 -2.55 5.43 -8.27
C GLU A 17 -2.06 4.00 -8.49
N SER A 18 -2.12 3.53 -9.74
CA SER A 18 -1.61 2.21 -10.13
C SER A 18 -0.11 2.05 -9.83
N ARG A 19 0.64 3.16 -9.86
CA ARG A 19 2.04 3.19 -9.45
C ARG A 19 2.21 2.73 -8.01
N SER A 20 1.43 3.25 -7.08
CA SER A 20 1.53 2.89 -5.65
C SER A 20 1.21 1.42 -5.41
N LEU A 21 0.22 0.87 -6.14
CA LEU A 21 -0.05 -0.57 -6.12
C LEU A 21 1.15 -1.39 -6.60
N ALA A 22 1.82 -0.96 -7.69
CA ALA A 22 3.02 -1.62 -8.18
C ALA A 22 4.19 -1.56 -7.18
N GLU A 23 4.34 -0.46 -6.44
CA GLU A 23 5.34 -0.35 -5.38
C GLU A 23 5.06 -1.32 -4.22
N VAL A 24 3.79 -1.45 -3.80
CA VAL A 24 3.39 -2.45 -2.78
C VAL A 24 3.71 -3.87 -3.25
N GLN A 25 3.41 -4.21 -4.51
CA GLN A 25 3.71 -5.53 -5.07
C GLN A 25 5.22 -5.81 -5.12
N ARG A 26 6.05 -4.82 -5.50
CA ARG A 26 7.51 -4.97 -5.49
C ARG A 26 8.05 -5.17 -4.09
N ALA A 27 7.57 -4.39 -3.12
CA ALA A 27 7.97 -4.54 -1.72
C ALA A 27 7.57 -5.91 -1.16
N ALA A 28 6.34 -6.38 -1.45
CA ALA A 28 5.89 -7.72 -1.06
C ALA A 28 6.79 -8.82 -1.67
N SER A 29 7.11 -8.71 -2.97
CA SER A 29 8.01 -9.66 -3.61
C SER A 29 9.40 -9.66 -2.97
N ALA A 30 9.95 -8.48 -2.64
CA ALA A 30 11.26 -8.38 -1.98
C ALA A 30 11.25 -9.02 -0.59
N ILE A 31 10.21 -8.78 0.21
CA ILE A 31 10.03 -9.40 1.53
C ILE A 31 9.96 -10.93 1.41
N THR A 32 9.19 -11.45 0.45
CA THR A 32 9.10 -12.89 0.19
C THR A 32 10.47 -13.48 -0.15
N THR A 33 11.22 -12.85 -1.06
CA THR A 33 12.56 -13.30 -1.44
C THR A 33 13.51 -13.32 -0.25
N ILE A 34 13.56 -12.24 0.54
CA ILE A 34 14.43 -12.18 1.73
C ILE A 34 14.03 -13.25 2.75
N SER A 35 12.74 -13.44 2.97
CA SER A 35 12.23 -14.48 3.89
C SER A 35 12.64 -15.89 3.44
N MET A 36 12.60 -16.15 2.13
CA MET A 36 13.08 -17.42 1.57
C MET A 36 14.59 -17.60 1.76
N LEU A 37 15.39 -16.55 1.55
CA LEU A 37 16.84 -16.61 1.78
C LEU A 37 17.17 -16.92 3.25
N LEU A 38 16.49 -16.25 4.18
CA LEU A 38 16.64 -16.52 5.62
C LEU A 38 16.20 -17.95 5.98
N ARG A 39 15.05 -18.40 5.46
CA ARG A 39 14.53 -19.75 5.69
C ARG A 39 15.49 -20.82 5.16
N ASN A 40 15.99 -20.66 3.94
CA ASN A 40 16.93 -21.61 3.34
C ASN A 40 18.25 -21.64 4.12
N SER A 41 18.75 -20.46 4.51
CA SER A 41 19.97 -20.35 5.31
C SER A 41 19.85 -20.98 6.70
N LEU A 42 18.68 -20.90 7.36
CA LEU A 42 18.50 -21.39 8.72
C LEU A 42 17.97 -22.83 8.79
N GLY A 43 17.21 -23.26 7.77
CA GLY A 43 16.47 -24.51 7.78
C GLY A 43 17.17 -25.70 7.10
N GLU A 44 17.97 -25.47 6.06
CA GLU A 44 18.58 -26.55 5.27
C GLU A 44 20.04 -26.25 4.85
N PRO A 45 20.97 -26.10 5.81
CA PRO A 45 22.38 -25.84 5.50
C PRO A 45 23.04 -26.99 4.71
N GLU A 46 22.54 -28.23 4.84
CA GLU A 46 23.09 -29.39 4.12
C GLU A 46 22.46 -29.60 2.72
N GLY A 47 21.29 -29.02 2.45
CA GLY A 47 20.56 -29.21 1.18
C GLY A 47 21.11 -28.40 0.00
N THR A 48 21.93 -27.39 0.26
CA THR A 48 22.46 -26.47 -0.75
C THR A 48 23.95 -26.65 -1.05
N GLY A 49 24.66 -27.48 -0.27
CA GLY A 49 26.12 -27.64 -0.38
C GLY A 49 26.91 -26.38 0.00
N THR A 50 26.22 -25.32 0.45
CA THR A 50 26.80 -24.05 0.89
C THR A 50 26.47 -23.85 2.36
N GLY A 51 27.46 -23.38 3.14
CA GLY A 51 27.24 -23.07 4.55
C GLY A 51 26.14 -22.00 4.74
N PRO A 52 25.50 -21.94 5.92
CA PRO A 52 24.52 -20.92 6.23
C PRO A 52 25.12 -19.53 6.04
N LEU A 53 24.28 -18.55 5.67
CA LEU A 53 24.68 -17.16 5.63
C LEU A 53 25.31 -16.76 6.99
N GLY A 54 26.41 -16.02 6.93
CA GLY A 54 27.05 -15.50 8.12
C GLY A 54 26.13 -14.55 8.89
N ARG A 55 26.40 -14.39 10.18
CA ARG A 55 25.62 -13.51 11.09
C ARG A 55 25.44 -12.09 10.53
N ASP A 56 26.48 -11.52 9.93
CA ASP A 56 26.44 -10.17 9.35
C ASP A 56 25.50 -10.10 8.14
N ALA A 57 25.43 -11.16 7.33
CA ALA A 57 24.50 -11.24 6.22
C ALA A 57 23.05 -11.35 6.71
N HIS A 58 22.79 -12.08 7.80
CA HIS A 58 21.46 -12.09 8.42
C HIS A 58 21.06 -10.71 8.93
N TYR A 59 21.96 -9.99 9.62
CA TYR A 59 21.67 -8.62 10.06
C TYR A 59 21.42 -7.68 8.89
N GLY A 60 22.22 -7.76 7.82
CA GLY A 60 21.99 -6.96 6.60
C GLY A 60 20.64 -7.24 5.96
N LEU A 61 20.19 -8.51 5.92
CA LEU A 61 18.86 -8.86 5.43
C LEU A 61 17.73 -8.35 6.33
N LEU A 62 17.92 -8.34 7.65
CA LEU A 62 16.95 -7.78 8.60
C LEU A 62 16.87 -6.25 8.48
N ASP A 63 18.00 -5.56 8.33
CA ASP A 63 18.03 -4.11 8.08
C ASP A 63 17.34 -3.77 6.75
N ALA A 64 17.55 -4.59 5.71
CA ALA A 64 16.84 -4.44 4.44
C ALA A 64 15.32 -4.56 4.62
N LEU A 65 14.83 -5.54 5.39
CA LEU A 65 13.40 -5.66 5.72
C LEU A 65 12.89 -4.43 6.47
N GLN A 66 13.68 -3.86 7.38
CA GLN A 66 13.30 -2.64 8.10
C GLN A 66 13.15 -1.44 7.14
N ILE A 67 14.07 -1.29 6.18
CA ILE A 67 14.00 -0.23 5.16
C ILE A 67 12.76 -0.42 4.27
N ILE A 68 12.51 -1.64 3.80
CA ILE A 68 11.33 -1.95 2.98
C ILE A 68 10.03 -1.67 3.76
N GLY A 69 10.00 -2.00 5.06
CA GLY A 69 8.85 -1.70 5.92
C GLY A 69 8.58 -0.19 6.07
N LYS A 70 9.63 0.62 6.25
CA LYS A 70 9.51 2.09 6.27
C LYS A 70 9.00 2.63 4.94
N TYR A 71 9.57 2.15 3.83
CA TYR A 71 9.13 2.52 2.49
C TYR A 71 7.65 2.17 2.24
N LEU A 72 7.20 0.97 2.64
CA LEU A 72 5.80 0.57 2.53
C LEU A 72 4.87 1.48 3.33
N HIS A 73 5.29 1.92 4.52
CA HIS A 73 4.52 2.87 5.31
C HIS A 73 4.38 4.21 4.56
N GLU A 74 5.46 4.74 3.99
CA GLU A 74 5.43 5.97 3.19
C GLU A 74 4.52 5.85 1.96
N VAL A 75 4.57 4.73 1.25
CA VAL A 75 3.66 4.45 0.13
C VAL A 75 2.21 4.41 0.59
N GLY A 76 1.92 3.82 1.76
CA GLY A 76 0.58 3.79 2.35
C GLY A 76 0.04 5.19 2.68
N GLU A 77 0.87 6.05 3.28
CA GLU A 77 0.51 7.44 3.55
C GLU A 77 0.21 8.21 2.26
N GLN A 78 1.04 8.06 1.23
CA GLN A 78 0.82 8.68 -0.09
C GLN A 78 -0.47 8.21 -0.75
N MET A 79 -0.78 6.91 -0.65
CA MET A 79 -2.05 6.37 -1.17
C MET A 79 -3.25 6.98 -0.46
N SER A 80 -3.18 7.13 0.87
CA SER A 80 -4.23 7.77 1.66
C SER A 80 -4.41 9.25 1.29
N GLU A 81 -3.32 10.00 1.15
CA GLU A 81 -3.34 11.42 0.77
C GLU A 81 -3.95 11.61 -0.62
N ILE A 82 -3.46 10.88 -1.62
CA ILE A 82 -3.94 10.99 -3.00
C ILE A 82 -5.41 10.58 -3.12
N SER A 83 -5.81 9.51 -2.42
CA SER A 83 -7.20 9.10 -2.39
C SER A 83 -8.12 10.19 -1.80
N GLY A 84 -7.66 10.87 -0.74
CA GLY A 84 -8.35 12.03 -0.17
C GLY A 84 -8.53 13.16 -1.19
N LEU A 85 -7.47 13.49 -1.94
CA LEU A 85 -7.52 14.53 -2.99
C LEU A 85 -8.49 14.19 -4.11
N PHE A 86 -8.53 12.93 -4.57
CA PHE A 86 -9.51 12.50 -5.57
C PHE A 86 -10.94 12.67 -5.05
N ARG A 87 -11.20 12.28 -3.80
CA ARG A 87 -12.51 12.43 -3.17
C ARG A 87 -12.94 13.90 -3.06
N GLU A 88 -12.00 14.81 -2.76
CA GLU A 88 -12.29 16.25 -2.74
C GLU A 88 -12.59 16.81 -4.13
N CYS A 89 -11.90 16.34 -5.16
CA CYS A 89 -12.15 16.73 -6.55
C CYS A 89 -13.50 16.20 -7.07
N GLU A 90 -13.89 14.99 -6.68
CA GLU A 90 -15.16 14.37 -7.05
C GLU A 90 -16.36 14.97 -6.30
N ARG A 91 -16.13 15.68 -5.19
CA ARG A 91 -17.21 16.35 -4.45
C ARG A 91 -17.84 17.41 -5.37
N PRO A 92 -19.13 17.31 -5.72
CA PRO A 92 -19.77 18.26 -6.62
C PRO A 92 -19.65 19.66 -6.03
N ARG A 93 -19.13 20.60 -6.84
CA ARG A 93 -19.10 22.03 -6.50
C ARG A 93 -20.55 22.44 -6.25
N ALA A 94 -20.91 22.68 -4.99
CA ALA A 94 -22.26 23.04 -4.59
C ALA A 94 -22.78 24.14 -5.53
N ALA A 95 -23.81 23.82 -6.32
CA ALA A 95 -24.43 24.80 -7.20
C ALA A 95 -24.92 25.97 -6.33
N PRO A 96 -24.71 27.23 -6.74
CA PRO A 96 -25.28 28.34 -6.01
C PRO A 96 -26.80 28.14 -5.93
N ALA A 97 -27.36 28.27 -4.73
CA ALA A 97 -28.78 28.08 -4.47
C ALA A 97 -29.61 28.85 -5.51
N PRO A 98 -30.68 28.27 -6.07
CA PRO A 98 -31.53 28.98 -7.01
C PRO A 98 -32.05 30.24 -6.32
N LYS A 99 -31.73 31.41 -6.90
CA LYS A 99 -32.29 32.68 -6.45
C LYS A 99 -33.80 32.56 -6.56
N SER A 100 -34.48 32.74 -5.43
CA SER A 100 -35.93 32.89 -5.37
C SER A 100 -36.32 34.24 -5.97
N ASP A 101 -36.34 34.30 -7.29
CA ASP A 101 -36.99 35.33 -8.12
C ASP A 101 -37.94 34.54 -9.03
N GLN A 102 -39.26 34.70 -9.08
CA GLN A 102 -40.14 35.82 -8.79
C GLN A 102 -41.44 35.27 -8.18
N ALA A 103 -41.90 35.87 -7.08
CA ALA A 103 -43.28 35.80 -6.65
C ALA A 103 -43.92 37.17 -6.90
N ALA A 104 -45.02 37.13 -7.66
CA ALA A 104 -46.05 38.16 -7.88
C ALA A 104 -45.66 39.38 -8.74
#